data_AF-A0A921B8Q2-F1
#
_entry.id   AF-A0A921B8Q2-F1
#
_cell.length_a   1.000
_cell.length_b   1.000
_cell.length_c   1.000
_cell.angle_alpha   90.00
_cell.angle_beta   90.00
_cell.angle_gamma   90.00
#
_symmetry.space_group_name_H-M   'P 1'
#
loop_
_entity.id
_entity.type
_entity.pdbx_description
1 polymer ?
#
loop_
_entity_poly.entity_id
_entity_poly.type
_entity_poly.pdbx_seq_one_letter_code
_entity_poly.pdbx_strand_id
1 'polypeptide(L)'
;MKVEWINPPAWVHVEVEDERGKTSGWLKAAPNTLIRNGITKTTLVPGTVIIVRGYQSKGGLCLPICIANGRDVTFPDGSKVFMGSSGTGAPRDGADPRESKRK
;
A
#
# COMPACT_ATOMS: atom_id res chain seq x y z
N MET A 1 -5.09 -11.93 -6.22
CA MET A 1 -5.15 -10.72 -5.37
C MET A 1 -6.57 -10.47 -4.88
N LYS A 2 -6.82 -10.52 -3.56
CA LYS A 2 -8.15 -10.30 -2.94
C LYS A 2 -8.08 -9.12 -1.98
N VAL A 3 -8.75 -8.00 -2.29
CA VAL A 3 -8.71 -6.78 -1.48
C VAL A 3 -9.90 -6.77 -0.52
N GLU A 4 -9.65 -6.94 0.79
CA GLU A 4 -10.69 -6.89 1.82
C GLU A 4 -10.64 -5.59 2.61
N TRP A 5 -11.57 -4.68 2.34
CA TRP A 5 -11.71 -3.41 3.06
C TRP A 5 -12.30 -3.61 4.45
N ILE A 6 -11.49 -4.06 5.41
CA ILE A 6 -11.88 -4.16 6.82
C ILE A 6 -11.59 -2.81 7.51
N ASN A 7 -12.55 -2.26 8.25
CA ASN A 7 -12.54 -0.90 8.82
C ASN A 7 -12.40 -0.92 10.36
N PRO A 8 -11.83 0.12 11.00
CA PRO A 8 -10.49 0.68 10.84
C PRO A 8 -9.47 -0.04 11.74
N PRO A 9 -8.21 -0.19 11.29
CA PRO A 9 -7.59 0.39 10.08
C PRO A 9 -7.94 -0.38 8.79
N ALA A 10 -7.85 0.28 7.62
CA ALA A 10 -8.07 -0.38 6.32
C ALA A 10 -6.95 -1.40 6.08
N TRP A 11 -7.34 -2.65 5.98
CA TRP A 11 -6.45 -3.72 5.54
C TRP A 11 -6.66 -3.93 4.03
N VAL A 12 -5.59 -4.25 3.32
CA VAL A 12 -5.61 -4.64 1.91
C VAL A 12 -4.85 -5.94 1.86
N HIS A 13 -5.54 -7.03 1.57
CA HIS A 13 -4.88 -8.31 1.35
C HIS A 13 -4.35 -8.36 -0.08
N VAL A 14 -3.08 -8.73 -0.21
CA VAL A 14 -2.36 -8.78 -1.47
C VAL A 14 -1.68 -10.13 -1.55
N GLU A 15 -1.90 -10.84 -2.66
CA GLU A 15 -1.07 -11.98 -2.99
C GLU A 15 0.14 -11.40 -3.73
N VAL A 16 1.31 -11.54 -3.12
CA VAL A 16 2.57 -11.03 -3.63
C VAL A 16 3.31 -12.19 -4.26
N GLU A 17 3.59 -12.10 -5.56
CA GLU A 17 4.58 -12.96 -6.20
C GLU A 17 5.93 -12.25 -6.11
N ASP A 18 6.82 -12.78 -5.27
CA ASP A 18 8.22 -12.34 -5.17
C ASP A 18 9.13 -13.34 -5.88
N GLU A 19 10.41 -13.01 -6.05
CA GLU A 19 11.44 -13.89 -6.63
C GLU A 19 11.58 -15.22 -5.86
N ARG A 20 11.06 -15.28 -4.62
CA ARG A 20 11.03 -16.45 -3.74
C ARG A 20 9.73 -17.26 -3.82
N GLY A 21 8.76 -16.86 -4.64
CA GLY A 21 7.47 -17.53 -4.83
C GLY A 21 6.25 -16.68 -4.42
N LYS A 22 5.06 -17.30 -4.46
CA LYS A 22 3.78 -16.70 -4.03
C LYS A 22 3.72 -16.60 -2.50
N THR A 23 3.66 -15.38 -1.95
CA THR A 23 3.46 -15.10 -0.53
C THR A 23 2.22 -14.26 -0.33
N SER A 24 1.40 -14.60 0.67
CA SER A 24 0.24 -13.79 1.04
C SER A 24 0.66 -12.69 2.02
N GLY A 25 0.39 -11.44 1.64
CA GLY A 25 0.75 -10.25 2.40
C GLY A 25 -0.47 -9.42 2.78
N TRP A 26 -0.47 -8.91 4.00
CA TRP A 26 -1.43 -7.91 4.45
C TRP A 26 -0.77 -6.55 4.49
N LEU A 27 -1.38 -5.63 3.76
CA LEU A 27 -1.00 -4.25 3.71
C LEU A 27 -1.94 -3.42 4.57
N LYS A 28 -1.37 -2.62 5.45
CA LYS A 28 -2.11 -1.66 6.26
C LYS A 28 -2.06 -0.29 5.60
N ALA A 29 -3.22 0.35 5.47
CA ALA A 29 -3.35 1.71 4.98
C ALA A 29 -4.39 2.49 5.80
N ALA A 30 -4.25 3.82 5.84
CA ALA A 30 -5.24 4.66 6.51
C ALA A 30 -6.45 4.89 5.58
N PRO A 31 -7.69 4.53 5.98
CA PRO A 31 -8.86 4.64 5.12
C PRO A 31 -9.07 6.06 4.57
N ASN A 32 -8.89 7.07 5.43
CA ASN A 32 -9.02 8.48 5.06
C ASN A 32 -8.00 8.90 4.01
N THR A 33 -6.78 8.35 4.07
CA THR A 33 -5.74 8.61 3.08
C THR A 33 -6.09 8.00 1.73
N LEU A 34 -6.56 6.75 1.72
CA LEU A 34 -6.98 6.06 0.49
C LEU A 34 -8.07 6.86 -0.23
N ILE A 35 -9.14 7.23 0.48
CA ILE A 35 -10.25 7.99 -0.09
C ILE A 35 -9.78 9.36 -0.60
N ARG A 36 -8.98 10.10 0.17
CA ARG A 36 -8.46 11.41 -0.24
C ARG A 36 -7.58 11.36 -1.48
N ASN A 37 -6.94 10.23 -1.73
CA ASN A 37 -6.06 10.05 -2.87
C ASN A 37 -6.76 9.29 -4.02
N GLY A 38 -8.09 9.08 -3.95
CA GLY A 38 -8.87 8.46 -5.03
C GLY A 38 -8.83 6.92 -5.06
N ILE A 39 -8.26 6.29 -4.04
CA ILE A 39 -8.33 4.84 -3.85
C ILE A 39 -9.62 4.51 -3.11
N THR A 40 -10.59 3.99 -3.83
CA THR A 40 -11.88 3.56 -3.32
C THR A 40 -12.09 2.08 -3.64
N LYS A 41 -13.17 1.50 -3.12
CA LYS A 41 -13.59 0.13 -3.46
C LYS A 41 -13.83 -0.07 -4.95
N THR A 42 -14.13 1.00 -5.70
CA THR A 42 -14.39 0.96 -7.14
C THR A 42 -13.14 1.13 -7.98
N THR A 43 -12.07 1.76 -7.47
CA THR A 43 -10.80 1.90 -8.20
C THR A 43 -9.87 0.72 -7.94
N LEU A 44 -9.91 0.13 -6.75
CA LEU A 44 -9.12 -1.04 -6.37
C LEU A 44 -10.00 -2.30 -6.33
N VAL A 45 -10.48 -2.71 -7.51
CA VAL A 45 -11.34 -3.88 -7.67
C VAL A 45 -10.55 -5.19 -7.51
N PRO A 46 -11.15 -6.25 -6.94
CA PRO A 46 -10.55 -7.58 -6.93
C PRO A 46 -10.20 -8.03 -8.36
N GLY A 47 -8.99 -8.57 -8.54
CA GLY A 47 -8.48 -8.97 -9.86
C GLY A 47 -7.59 -7.93 -10.55
N THR A 48 -7.56 -6.68 -10.08
CA THR A 48 -6.58 -5.70 -10.58
C THR A 48 -5.19 -6.08 -10.13
N VAL A 49 -4.26 -6.21 -11.08
CA VAL A 49 -2.83 -6.39 -10.79
C VAL A 49 -2.25 -5.02 -10.47
N ILE A 50 -1.74 -4.83 -9.26
CA ILE A 50 -1.08 -3.58 -8.86
C ILE A 50 0.30 -3.86 -8.32
N ILE A 51 1.19 -2.88 -8.44
CA ILE A 51 2.50 -2.88 -7.78
C ILE A 51 2.38 -2.06 -6.51
N VAL A 52 2.63 -2.67 -5.36
CA VAL A 52 2.60 -1.99 -4.07
C VAL A 52 4.02 -1.79 -3.58
N ARG A 53 4.38 -0.54 -3.28
CA ARG A 53 5.57 -0.22 -2.48
C ARG A 53 5.15 0.01 -1.05
N GLY A 54 5.87 -0.60 -0.13
CA GLY A 54 5.58 -0.52 1.29
C GLY A 54 6.78 -0.88 2.16
N TYR A 55 6.62 -0.68 3.45
CA TYR A 55 7.62 -0.99 4.46
C TYR A 55 7.16 -2.20 5.26
N GLN A 56 7.97 -3.25 5.27
CA GLN A 56 7.71 -4.43 6.07
C GLN A 56 7.64 -4.06 7.56
N SER A 57 6.72 -4.68 8.28
CA SER A 57 6.64 -4.56 9.74
C SER A 57 7.94 -5.03 10.40
N LYS A 58 8.36 -4.33 11.45
CA LYS A 58 9.55 -4.70 12.25
C LYS A 58 9.43 -6.06 12.94
N GLY A 59 8.23 -6.65 13.00
CA GLY A 59 7.99 -7.96 13.61
C GLY A 59 8.69 -9.14 12.92
N GLY A 60 9.32 -8.93 11.75
CA GLY A 60 10.28 -9.86 11.14
C GLY A 60 9.73 -11.17 10.59
N LEU A 61 8.52 -11.57 11.00
CA LEU A 61 7.90 -12.82 10.57
C LEU A 61 7.04 -12.57 9.33
N CYS A 62 7.54 -13.04 8.19
CA CYS A 62 6.82 -13.19 6.93
C CYS A 62 6.28 -14.63 6.77
N LEU A 63 6.02 -15.31 7.88
CA LEU A 63 5.57 -16.69 7.92
C LEU A 63 4.47 -16.83 8.99
N PRO A 64 3.24 -17.23 8.65
CA PRO A 64 2.72 -17.56 7.31
C PRO A 64 2.26 -16.33 6.50
N ILE A 65 2.31 -15.14 7.10
CA ILE A 65 1.74 -13.90 6.56
C ILE A 65 2.76 -12.77 6.72
N CYS A 66 3.04 -12.05 5.62
CA CYS A 66 3.79 -10.79 5.70
C CYS A 66 2.86 -9.64 6.08
N ILE A 67 3.26 -8.79 7.03
CA ILE A 67 2.56 -7.54 7.32
C ILE A 67 3.44 -6.38 6.87
N ALA A 68 2.88 -5.47 6.07
CA ALA A 68 3.56 -4.27 5.61
C ALA A 68 2.66 -3.04 5.73
N ASN A 69 3.27 -1.86 5.86
CA ASN A 69 2.57 -0.58 5.68
C ASN A 69 2.73 -0.12 4.24
N GLY A 70 1.61 0.17 3.59
CA GLY A 70 1.61 0.67 2.22
C GLY A 70 2.07 2.11 2.11
N ARG A 71 2.86 2.38 1.08
CA ARG A 71 3.36 3.72 0.75
C ARG A 71 2.70 4.25 -0.51
N ASP A 72 2.81 3.51 -1.60
CA ASP A 72 2.25 3.87 -2.90
C ASP A 72 1.80 2.62 -3.66
N VAL A 73 0.79 2.83 -4.51
CA VAL A 73 0.27 1.83 -5.46
C VAL A 73 0.49 2.35 -6.86
N THR A 74 0.99 1.47 -7.72
CA THR A 74 1.05 1.69 -9.17
C THR A 74 0.03 0.76 -9.83
N PHE A 75 -0.84 1.35 -10.64
CA PHE A 75 -1.83 0.64 -11.44
C PHE A 75 -1.24 0.18 -12.78
N PRO A 76 -1.89 -0.76 -13.50
CA PRO A 76 -1.44 -1.24 -14.80
C PRO A 76 -1.28 -0.16 -15.87
N ASP A 77 -2.07 0.91 -15.77
CA ASP A 77 -2.00 2.08 -16.66
C ASP A 77 -0.79 2.98 -16.39
N GLY A 78 0.04 2.65 -15.39
CA GLY A 78 1.21 3.40 -14.96
C GLY A 78 0.88 4.53 -13.97
N SER A 79 -0.40 4.78 -13.67
CA SER A 79 -0.79 5.77 -12.68
C SER A 79 -0.32 5.35 -11.28
N LYS A 80 0.17 6.33 -10.51
CA LYS A 80 0.70 6.12 -9.16
C LYS A 80 -0.11 6.90 -8.15
N VAL A 81 -0.49 6.24 -7.06
CA VAL A 81 -1.25 6.86 -5.99
C VAL A 81 -0.56 6.62 -4.66
N PHE A 82 -0.27 7.71 -3.96
CA PHE A 82 0.26 7.67 -2.61
C PHE A 82 -0.84 7.19 -1.65
N MET A 83 -0.51 6.25 -0.78
CA MET A 83 -1.40 5.69 0.26
C MET A 83 -0.80 5.77 1.67
N GLY A 84 0.42 6.27 1.79
CA GLY A 84 1.08 6.56 3.05
C GLY A 84 0.48 7.78 3.76
N SER A 85 0.74 7.90 5.05
CA SER A 85 0.42 9.13 5.79
C SER A 85 1.58 10.11 5.71
N SER A 86 1.26 11.39 5.49
CA SER A 86 2.20 12.51 5.54
C SER A 86 2.84 12.64 6.93
N GLY A 87 4.08 13.11 6.99
CA GLY A 87 4.78 13.41 8.25
C GLY A 87 5.19 12.21 9.11
N THR A 88 5.11 10.99 8.58
CA THR A 88 5.40 9.74 9.31
C THR A 88 6.89 9.39 9.47
N GLY A 89 7.79 10.29 9.03
CA GLY A 89 9.23 10.03 9.02
C GLY A 89 9.70 9.10 7.91
N ALA A 90 8.82 8.75 6.95
CA ALA A 90 9.24 8.09 5.71
C ALA A 90 10.24 8.98 4.93
N PRO A 91 11.15 8.38 4.14
CA PRO A 91 12.07 9.12 3.29
C PRO A 91 11.37 10.17 2.42
N ARG A 92 12.00 11.34 2.34
CA ARG A 92 11.55 12.46 1.51
C ARG A 92 12.03 12.30 0.07
N ASP A 93 11.24 11.63 -0.76
CA ASP A 93 11.56 11.37 -2.18
C ASP A 93 10.49 11.90 -3.16
N GLY A 94 9.55 12.72 -2.68
CA GLY A 94 8.50 13.29 -3.50
C GLY A 94 7.33 12.36 -3.81
N ALA A 95 7.28 11.17 -3.21
CA ALA A 95 6.11 10.28 -3.30
C ALA A 95 4.87 10.84 -2.60
N ASP A 96 5.04 11.63 -1.54
CA ASP A 96 3.95 12.38 -0.91
C ASP A 96 3.77 13.72 -1.63
N PRO A 97 2.64 13.97 -2.32
CA PRO A 97 2.41 15.26 -3.00
C PRO A 97 2.32 16.45 -2.03
N ARG A 98 2.19 16.20 -0.73
CA ARG A 98 2.15 17.23 0.32
C ARG A 98 3.52 17.47 0.94
N GLU A 99 4.54 16.74 0.52
CA GLU A 99 5.91 16.94 0.95
C GLU A 99 6.43 18.29 0.46
N SER A 100 6.93 19.13 1.37
CA SER A 100 7.58 20.36 0.95
C SER A 100 8.87 20.02 0.21
N LYS A 101 9.02 20.57 -1.00
CA LYS A 101 10.30 20.49 -1.71
C LYS A 101 11.34 21.17 -0.84
N ARG A 102 12.43 20.43 -0.56
CA ARG A 102 13.57 20.93 0.24
C ARG A 102 14.03 22.26 -0.38
N LYS A 103 14.12 23.32 0.44
CA LYS A 103 14.88 24.53 0.08
C LYS A 103 16.36 24.18 -0.04
#